data_AF-A0A939P5V2-F1
#
_entry.id   AF-A0A939P5V2-F1
#
_cell.length_a   1.000
_cell.length_b   1.000
_cell.length_c   1.000
_cell.angle_alpha   90.00
_cell.angle_beta   90.00
_cell.angle_gamma   90.00
#
_symmetry.space_group_name_H-M   'P 1'
#
loop_
_entity.id
_entity.type
_entity.pdbx_description
1 polymer ?
#
loop_
_entity_poly.entity_id
_entity_poly.type
_entity_poly.pdbx_seq_one_letter_code
_entity_poly.pdbx_strand_id
1 'polypeptide(L)'
;MIGKTPLPKLDEQGDLVLPSVHDDPVVIDFCRAGGLGLTGIGAVYAMYGMLSGLISTRSNPDVILTGSDEDFTFITGLEVVRHHVPAKPELMTLPTSAKVMELVRLELARRRADEADGSEPWLILLATSNAEVRAGLEALPRDSHLDRFGAILVGPCPTGLTCVIDSGGRVGSVLGDRPEEWFTATRDRLGKAVFAQGEIDRSARDFLTYMARAAWGPDAS
;
A
#
# COMPACT_ATOMS: atom_id res chain seq x y z
N MET A 1 -9.26 28.64 -9.38
CA MET A 1 -8.86 28.06 -10.68
C MET A 1 -8.36 26.66 -10.42
N ILE A 2 -9.05 25.64 -10.92
CA ILE A 2 -8.60 24.24 -10.79
C ILE A 2 -7.57 24.05 -11.90
N GLY A 3 -6.29 23.93 -11.52
CA GLY A 3 -5.22 23.57 -12.46
C GLY A 3 -5.57 22.21 -13.07
N LYS A 4 -5.45 22.10 -14.39
CA LYS A 4 -5.53 20.79 -15.03
C LYS A 4 -4.31 20.00 -14.56
N THR A 5 -4.52 19.00 -13.71
CA THR A 5 -3.47 18.05 -13.31
C THR A 5 -2.85 17.49 -14.59
N PRO A 6 -1.54 17.68 -14.82
CA PRO A 6 -0.89 17.16 -16.01
C PRO A 6 -1.07 15.65 -16.07
N LEU A 7 -1.42 15.14 -17.25
CA LEU A 7 -1.63 13.71 -17.45
C LEU A 7 -0.28 12.97 -17.45
N PRO A 8 -0.24 11.73 -16.92
CA PRO A 8 0.88 10.82 -17.11
C PRO A 8 1.27 10.68 -18.59
N LYS A 9 2.56 10.51 -18.89
CA LYS A 9 3.07 10.26 -20.25
C LYS A 9 3.96 9.04 -20.26
N LEU A 10 4.05 8.36 -21.40
CA LEU A 10 5.03 7.30 -21.60
C LEU A 10 6.37 7.92 -22.05
N ASP A 11 7.50 7.40 -21.58
CA ASP A 11 8.83 7.74 -22.09
C ASP A 11 9.21 6.94 -23.35
N GLU A 12 10.45 7.09 -23.81
CA GLU A 12 10.97 6.41 -25.00
C GLU A 12 11.08 4.89 -24.82
N GLN A 13 11.07 4.40 -23.57
CA GLN A 13 11.11 2.99 -23.21
C GLN A 13 9.70 2.39 -23.03
N GLY A 14 8.66 3.23 -23.08
CA GLY A 14 7.27 2.83 -22.85
C GLY A 14 6.89 2.79 -21.38
N ASP A 15 7.72 3.35 -20.48
CA ASP A 15 7.42 3.43 -19.05
C ASP A 15 6.58 4.66 -18.75
N LEU A 16 5.64 4.53 -17.81
CA LEU A 16 4.82 5.67 -17.39
C LEU A 16 5.65 6.60 -16.50
N VAL A 17 5.92 7.79 -17.02
CA VAL A 17 6.53 8.90 -16.28
C VAL A 17 5.42 9.79 -15.75
N LEU A 18 5.31 9.86 -14.42
CA LEU A 18 4.44 10.82 -13.77
C LEU A 18 5.06 12.22 -13.91
N PRO A 19 4.27 13.26 -14.21
CA PRO A 19 4.78 14.62 -14.32
C PRO A 19 5.53 14.99 -13.04
N SER A 20 6.83 15.23 -13.19
CA SER A 20 7.63 15.76 -12.10
C SER A 20 7.13 17.18 -11.82
N VAL A 21 6.97 17.49 -10.53
CA VAL A 21 6.59 18.81 -10.02
C VAL A 21 5.10 19.14 -10.12
N HIS A 22 4.30 18.64 -9.19
CA HIS A 22 3.26 19.45 -8.54
C HIS A 22 2.94 18.88 -7.15
N ASP A 23 2.52 19.74 -6.22
CA ASP A 23 1.89 19.37 -4.93
C ASP A 23 0.56 18.60 -5.11
N ASP A 24 0.26 18.17 -6.33
CA ASP A 24 -0.96 17.45 -6.66
C ASP A 24 -0.88 16.04 -6.04
N PRO A 25 -1.94 15.63 -5.31
CA PRO A 25 -1.94 14.35 -4.63
C PRO A 25 -1.94 13.20 -5.64
N VAL A 26 -1.07 12.22 -5.41
CA VAL A 26 -1.12 10.93 -6.12
C VAL A 26 -2.19 10.08 -5.47
N VAL A 27 -3.04 9.47 -6.30
CA VAL A 27 -4.09 8.55 -5.86
C VAL A 27 -3.80 7.17 -6.44
N ILE A 28 -3.68 6.17 -5.57
CA ILE A 28 -3.55 4.76 -5.96
C ILE A 28 -4.84 4.04 -5.59
N ASP A 29 -5.47 3.37 -6.57
CA ASP A 29 -6.66 2.55 -6.36
C ASP A 29 -6.27 1.08 -6.21
N PHE A 30 -6.27 0.58 -4.97
CA PHE A 30 -5.94 -0.81 -4.69
C PHE A 30 -6.98 -1.81 -5.21
N CYS A 31 -8.21 -1.38 -5.56
CA CYS A 31 -9.22 -2.27 -6.13
C CYS A 31 -8.82 -2.89 -7.45
N ARG A 32 -8.08 -2.13 -8.25
CA ARG A 32 -7.62 -2.57 -9.57
C ARG A 32 -6.24 -3.20 -9.51
N ALA A 33 -5.49 -2.86 -8.46
CA ALA A 33 -4.08 -3.11 -8.41
C ALA A 33 -3.72 -4.56 -8.12
N GLY A 34 -4.42 -5.17 -7.16
CA GLY A 34 -3.99 -6.41 -6.51
C GLY A 34 -2.71 -6.22 -5.67
N GLY A 35 -1.67 -5.56 -6.21
CA GLY A 35 -0.46 -5.19 -5.49
C GLY A 35 0.29 -4.02 -6.15
N LEU A 36 1.11 -3.36 -5.34
CA LEU A 36 2.01 -2.29 -5.74
C LEU A 36 3.40 -2.54 -5.19
N GLY A 37 4.39 -2.56 -6.08
CA GLY A 37 5.79 -2.67 -5.74
C GLY A 37 6.45 -1.30 -5.75
N LEU A 38 7.36 -1.08 -4.80
CA LEU A 38 8.14 0.13 -4.66
C LEU A 38 9.61 -0.27 -4.69
N THR A 39 10.34 0.17 -5.70
CA THR A 39 11.78 -0.07 -5.85
C THR A 39 12.54 1.24 -5.86
N GLY A 40 13.87 1.19 -5.82
CA GLY A 40 14.71 2.38 -5.76
C GLY A 40 14.98 2.87 -4.33
N ILE A 41 15.82 3.89 -4.23
CA ILE A 41 16.40 4.35 -2.96
C ILE A 41 15.37 5.01 -2.03
N GLY A 42 14.29 5.59 -2.58
CA GLY A 42 13.21 6.20 -1.80
C GLY A 42 12.03 5.26 -1.51
N ALA A 43 12.10 3.97 -1.86
CA ALA A 43 10.96 3.06 -1.80
C ALA A 43 10.30 3.00 -0.41
N VAL A 44 11.10 2.88 0.65
CA VAL A 44 10.60 2.82 2.04
C VAL A 44 9.91 4.14 2.42
N TYR A 45 10.49 5.28 2.04
CA TYR A 45 9.90 6.60 2.31
C TYR A 45 8.56 6.80 1.58
N ALA A 46 8.50 6.42 0.30
CA ALA A 46 7.26 6.47 -0.46
C ALA A 46 6.19 5.55 0.13
N MET A 47 6.58 4.37 0.63
CA MET A 47 5.64 3.48 1.32
C MET A 47 5.04 4.15 2.55
N TYR A 48 5.83 4.85 3.38
CA TYR A 48 5.23 5.57 4.50
C TYR A 48 4.28 6.67 4.04
N GLY A 49 4.59 7.35 2.94
CA GLY A 49 3.68 8.29 2.27
C GLY A 49 2.31 7.65 2.01
N MET A 50 2.33 6.47 1.40
CA MET A 50 1.12 5.71 1.08
C MET A 50 0.38 5.21 2.32
N LEU A 51 1.11 4.71 3.32
CA LEU A 51 0.53 4.21 4.56
C LEU A 51 -0.09 5.34 5.39
N SER A 52 0.60 6.47 5.50
CA SER A 52 0.07 7.72 6.06
C SER A 52 -1.22 8.13 5.34
N GLY A 53 -1.21 8.06 4.01
CA GLY A 53 -2.40 8.26 3.19
C GLY A 53 -3.54 7.33 3.61
N LEU A 54 -3.31 6.01 3.65
CA LEU A 54 -4.30 5.00 4.03
C LEU A 54 -4.86 5.18 5.44
N ILE A 55 -4.03 5.59 6.40
CA ILE A 55 -4.48 5.81 7.79
C ILE A 55 -5.13 7.18 8.00
N SER A 56 -4.99 8.12 7.07
CA SER A 56 -5.59 9.43 7.19
C SER A 56 -7.11 9.37 7.02
N THR A 57 -7.84 10.27 7.67
CA THR A 57 -9.30 10.40 7.54
C THR A 57 -9.76 10.81 6.12
N ARG A 58 -8.82 11.23 5.26
CA ARG A 58 -9.07 11.49 3.83
C ARG A 58 -9.15 10.21 3.02
N SER A 59 -8.63 9.11 3.56
CA SER A 59 -8.73 7.76 3.01
C SER A 59 -9.69 6.93 3.86
N ASN A 60 -10.28 5.91 3.25
CA ASN A 60 -11.31 5.09 3.87
C ASN A 60 -10.80 4.49 5.22
N PRO A 61 -11.46 4.72 6.36
CA PRO A 61 -11.01 4.20 7.67
C PRO A 61 -11.13 2.67 7.82
N ASP A 62 -11.74 1.99 6.85
CA ASP A 62 -12.02 0.56 6.90
C ASP A 62 -10.94 -0.27 6.20
N VAL A 63 -9.74 -0.26 6.79
CA VAL A 63 -8.55 -0.98 6.32
C VAL A 63 -7.95 -1.80 7.47
N ILE A 64 -7.50 -3.01 7.16
CA ILE A 64 -6.64 -3.85 7.99
C ILE A 64 -5.25 -3.85 7.33
N LEU A 65 -4.25 -3.35 8.05
CA LEU A 65 -2.84 -3.44 7.66
C LEU A 65 -2.25 -4.71 8.27
N THR A 66 -1.68 -5.58 7.45
CA THR A 66 -1.03 -6.82 7.93
C THR A 66 0.35 -7.05 7.31
N GLY A 67 1.22 -7.79 8.01
CA GLY A 67 2.62 -8.00 7.63
C GLY A 67 3.35 -8.82 8.69
N SER A 68 4.55 -9.30 8.38
CA SER A 68 5.32 -10.08 9.35
C SER A 68 6.04 -9.19 10.36
N ASP A 69 6.42 -9.72 11.51
CA ASP A 69 7.21 -8.98 12.50
C ASP A 69 8.54 -8.48 11.89
N GLU A 70 9.17 -9.27 11.00
CA GLU A 70 10.36 -8.87 10.25
C GLU A 70 10.05 -7.69 9.32
N ASP A 71 8.96 -7.76 8.56
CA ASP A 71 8.55 -6.69 7.65
C ASP A 71 8.28 -5.40 8.44
N PHE A 72 7.51 -5.48 9.52
CA PHE A 72 7.24 -4.29 10.34
C PHE A 72 8.48 -3.75 11.03
N THR A 73 9.38 -4.61 11.50
CA THR A 73 10.64 -4.18 12.11
C THR A 73 11.52 -3.49 11.08
N PHE A 74 11.65 -4.05 9.88
CA PHE A 74 12.40 -3.42 8.79
C PHE A 74 11.79 -2.08 8.41
N ILE A 75 10.46 -2.04 8.28
CA ILE A 75 9.73 -0.86 7.85
C ILE A 75 9.77 0.22 8.92
N THR A 76 9.60 -0.09 10.20
CA THR A 76 9.41 0.95 11.22
C THR A 76 10.66 1.21 12.06
N GLY A 77 11.63 0.28 12.04
CA GLY A 77 12.73 0.23 13.00
C GLY A 77 12.30 -0.12 14.42
N LEU A 78 11.02 -0.44 14.64
CA LEU A 78 10.46 -0.76 15.95
C LEU A 78 10.33 -2.27 16.11
N GLU A 79 10.76 -2.78 17.27
CA GLU A 79 10.43 -4.14 17.67
C GLU A 79 8.93 -4.21 17.98
N VAL A 80 8.21 -5.04 17.22
CA VAL A 80 6.75 -5.13 17.36
C VAL A 80 6.40 -6.00 18.57
N VAL A 81 5.89 -5.36 19.62
CA VAL A 81 5.50 -6.04 20.88
C VAL A 81 4.03 -6.51 20.86
N ARG A 82 3.19 -5.91 20.00
CA ARG A 82 1.76 -6.21 19.90
C ARG A 82 1.39 -6.69 18.51
N HIS A 83 0.83 -7.89 18.44
CA HIS A 83 0.43 -8.53 17.20
C HIS A 83 -0.94 -8.06 16.64
N HIS A 84 -1.76 -7.37 17.44
CA HIS A 84 -3.06 -6.90 16.98
C HIS A 84 -3.50 -5.62 17.72
N VAL A 85 -3.91 -4.61 16.96
CA VAL A 85 -4.48 -3.35 17.44
C VAL A 85 -5.81 -3.11 16.73
N PRO A 86 -6.96 -3.30 17.40
CA PRO A 86 -8.30 -3.24 16.79
C PRO A 86 -8.83 -1.80 16.59
N ALA A 87 -7.96 -0.80 16.55
CA ALA A 87 -8.32 0.59 16.29
C ALA A 87 -8.27 0.85 14.78
N LYS A 88 -9.25 1.57 14.21
CA LYS A 88 -9.24 1.83 12.75
C LYS A 88 -8.17 2.87 12.38
N PRO A 89 -7.36 2.61 11.33
CA PRO A 89 -7.26 1.36 10.57
C PRO A 89 -6.60 0.24 11.39
N GLU A 90 -7.18 -0.96 11.36
CA GLU A 90 -6.70 -2.10 12.16
C GLU A 90 -5.27 -2.47 11.76
N LEU A 91 -4.46 -2.83 12.75
CA LEU A 91 -3.09 -3.30 12.53
C LEU A 91 -2.95 -4.72 13.07
N MET A 92 -2.49 -5.64 12.23
CA MET A 92 -2.27 -7.04 12.59
C MET A 92 -0.89 -7.52 12.11
N THR A 93 0.04 -7.74 13.05
CA THR A 93 1.34 -8.32 12.74
C THR A 93 1.36 -9.80 13.07
N LEU A 94 2.10 -10.59 12.29
CA LEU A 94 2.22 -12.03 12.48
C LEU A 94 3.70 -12.42 12.55
N PRO A 95 4.05 -13.51 13.28
CA PRO A 95 5.46 -13.85 13.50
C PRO A 95 6.27 -14.11 12.23
N THR A 96 5.64 -14.55 11.14
CA THR A 96 6.33 -14.92 9.90
C THR A 96 5.51 -14.58 8.67
N SER A 97 6.19 -14.35 7.54
CA SER A 97 5.54 -14.13 6.24
C SER A 97 4.65 -15.32 5.81
N ALA A 98 5.04 -16.56 6.16
CA ALA A 98 4.21 -17.74 5.96
C ALA A 98 2.82 -17.61 6.61
N LYS A 99 2.80 -17.15 7.87
CA LYS A 99 1.55 -16.92 8.62
C LYS A 99 0.73 -15.78 8.04
N VAL A 100 1.39 -14.72 7.57
CA VAL A 100 0.72 -13.63 6.86
C VAL A 100 0.03 -14.15 5.61
N MET A 101 0.72 -14.96 4.79
CA MET A 101 0.12 -15.53 3.58
C MET A 101 -0.97 -16.56 3.88
N GLU A 102 -0.89 -17.28 5.00
CA GLU A 102 -1.99 -18.13 5.48
C GLU A 102 -3.24 -17.29 5.80
N LEU A 103 -3.08 -16.20 6.56
CA LEU A 103 -4.17 -15.25 6.86
C LEU A 103 -4.78 -14.68 5.57
N VAL A 104 -3.95 -14.20 4.64
CA VAL A 104 -4.41 -13.64 3.36
C VAL A 104 -5.27 -14.66 2.61
N ARG A 105 -4.82 -15.92 2.50
CA ARG A 105 -5.59 -16.97 1.81
C ARG A 105 -6.91 -17.28 2.51
N LEU A 106 -6.91 -17.35 3.84
CA LEU A 106 -8.12 -17.60 4.63
C LEU A 106 -9.13 -16.46 4.45
N GLU A 107 -8.67 -15.22 4.52
CA GLU A 107 -9.52 -14.05 4.41
C GLU A 107 -10.11 -13.89 2.99
N LEU A 108 -9.31 -14.17 1.97
CA LEU A 108 -9.79 -14.24 0.58
C LEU A 108 -10.82 -15.36 0.37
N ALA A 109 -10.58 -16.54 0.95
CA ALA A 109 -11.53 -17.64 0.87
C ALA A 109 -12.85 -17.31 1.57
N ARG A 110 -12.78 -16.67 2.75
CA ARG A 110 -13.95 -16.20 3.52
C ARG A 110 -14.77 -15.21 2.71
N ARG A 111 -14.13 -14.19 2.13
CA ARG A 111 -14.75 -13.16 1.27
C ARG A 111 -15.41 -13.70 0.02
N ARG A 112 -14.91 -14.80 -0.53
CA ARG A 112 -15.51 -15.44 -1.70
C ARG A 112 -16.68 -16.33 -1.34
N ALA A 113 -16.66 -16.93 -0.14
CA ALA A 113 -17.78 -17.70 0.39
C ALA A 113 -18.94 -16.79 0.82
N ASP A 114 -18.60 -15.64 1.40
CA ASP A 114 -19.55 -14.61 1.78
C ASP A 114 -19.78 -13.70 0.56
N GLU A 115 -20.83 -13.93 -0.24
CA GLU A 115 -21.31 -13.01 -1.31
C GLU A 115 -21.84 -11.67 -0.73
N ALA A 116 -21.24 -11.18 0.36
CA ALA A 116 -21.73 -10.06 1.14
C ALA A 116 -21.38 -8.73 0.46
N ASP A 117 -22.43 -7.94 0.26
CA ASP A 117 -22.40 -6.59 -0.27
C ASP A 117 -21.54 -5.65 0.60
N GLY A 118 -20.46 -5.12 0.01
CA GLY A 118 -19.94 -3.77 0.27
C GLY A 118 -19.37 -3.39 1.65
N SER A 119 -19.49 -4.18 2.71
CA SER A 119 -19.18 -3.72 4.09
C SER A 119 -17.88 -4.21 4.74
N GLU A 120 -17.14 -5.15 4.14
CA GLU A 120 -15.90 -5.66 4.75
C GLU A 120 -14.67 -4.73 4.60
N PRO A 121 -13.76 -4.66 5.59
CA PRO A 121 -12.58 -3.83 5.50
C PRO A 121 -11.60 -4.32 4.42
N TRP A 122 -10.81 -3.40 3.85
CA TRP A 122 -9.75 -3.76 2.90
C TRP A 122 -8.59 -4.43 3.64
N LEU A 123 -8.15 -5.60 3.15
CA LEU A 123 -6.93 -6.22 3.66
C LEU A 123 -5.74 -5.71 2.85
N ILE A 124 -4.85 -4.97 3.49
CA ILE A 124 -3.62 -4.44 2.87
C ILE A 124 -2.43 -5.18 3.47
N LEU A 125 -1.80 -6.00 2.64
CA LEU A 125 -0.55 -6.67 2.95
C LEU A 125 0.62 -5.70 2.79
N LEU A 126 1.43 -5.56 3.84
CA LEU A 126 2.72 -4.89 3.86
C LEU A 126 3.79 -5.96 3.89
N ALA A 127 4.67 -5.94 2.89
CA ALA A 127 5.81 -6.83 2.89
C ALA A 127 7.04 -6.16 2.30
N THR A 128 8.18 -6.46 2.87
CA THR A 128 9.46 -6.33 2.21
C THR A 128 9.58 -7.52 1.25
N SER A 129 10.20 -7.36 0.07
CA SER A 129 10.10 -8.35 -1.00
C SER A 129 10.90 -9.64 -0.74
N ASN A 130 10.51 -10.43 0.26
CA ASN A 130 11.01 -11.79 0.40
C ASN A 130 10.37 -12.69 -0.67
N ALA A 131 11.09 -13.76 -1.03
CA ALA A 131 10.67 -14.65 -2.11
C ALA A 131 9.36 -15.39 -1.80
N GLU A 132 9.09 -15.63 -0.51
CA GLU A 132 7.91 -16.38 -0.06
C GLU A 132 6.61 -15.60 -0.26
N VAL A 133 6.57 -14.33 0.15
CA VAL A 133 5.42 -13.45 -0.09
C VAL A 133 5.17 -13.30 -1.59
N ARG A 134 6.24 -13.14 -2.37
CA ARG A 134 6.14 -13.01 -3.83
C ARG A 134 5.52 -14.24 -4.47
N ALA A 135 6.04 -15.42 -4.17
CA ALA A 135 5.48 -16.69 -4.65
C ALA A 135 4.04 -16.89 -4.15
N GLY A 136 3.77 -16.48 -2.91
CA GLY A 136 2.43 -16.51 -2.32
C GLY A 136 1.43 -15.65 -3.10
N LEU A 137 1.80 -14.40 -3.43
CA LEU A 137 1.00 -13.47 -4.22
C LEU A 137 0.79 -13.93 -5.66
N GLU A 138 1.81 -14.52 -6.30
CA GLU A 138 1.69 -15.10 -7.64
C GLU A 138 0.68 -16.25 -7.69
N ALA A 139 0.60 -17.03 -6.62
CA ALA A 139 -0.31 -18.15 -6.49
C ALA A 139 -1.75 -17.76 -6.12
N LEU A 140 -2.02 -16.48 -5.80
CA LEU A 140 -3.38 -16.05 -5.48
C LEU A 140 -4.25 -16.02 -6.75
N PRO A 141 -5.50 -16.53 -6.70
CA PRO A 141 -6.41 -16.44 -7.84
C PRO A 141 -6.80 -14.97 -8.09
N ARG A 142 -6.77 -14.53 -9.35
CA ARG A 142 -6.85 -13.10 -9.73
C ARG A 142 -8.25 -12.64 -10.16
N ASP A 143 -9.29 -13.02 -9.42
CA ASP A 143 -10.66 -12.62 -9.76
C ASP A 143 -10.99 -11.22 -9.19
N SER A 144 -11.28 -10.28 -10.09
CA SER A 144 -10.80 -8.90 -10.00
C SER A 144 -11.75 -7.85 -9.41
N HIS A 145 -12.55 -8.17 -8.39
CA HIS A 145 -13.34 -7.12 -7.70
C HIS A 145 -13.88 -7.49 -6.31
N LEU A 146 -14.00 -8.78 -5.99
CA LEU A 146 -14.62 -9.23 -4.74
C LEU A 146 -13.63 -9.35 -3.58
N ASP A 147 -12.34 -9.44 -3.89
CA ASP A 147 -11.33 -9.87 -2.92
C ASP A 147 -10.94 -8.78 -1.89
N ARG A 148 -11.27 -7.50 -2.17
CA ARG A 148 -10.96 -6.33 -1.31
C ARG A 148 -9.57 -6.37 -0.68
N PHE A 149 -8.61 -6.79 -1.49
CA PHE A 149 -7.24 -7.09 -1.10
C PHE A 149 -6.28 -6.22 -1.91
N GLY A 150 -5.26 -5.70 -1.24
CA GLY A 150 -4.14 -5.03 -1.87
C GLY A 150 -2.83 -5.43 -1.20
N ALA A 151 -1.73 -5.36 -1.93
CA ALA A 151 -0.39 -5.50 -1.38
C ALA A 151 0.43 -4.23 -1.63
N ILE A 152 1.25 -3.82 -0.66
CA ILE A 152 2.30 -2.81 -0.82
C ILE A 152 3.61 -3.51 -0.50
N LEU A 153 4.52 -3.52 -1.49
CA LEU A 153 5.77 -4.25 -1.43
C LEU A 153 6.95 -3.28 -1.51
N VAL A 154 7.90 -3.38 -0.58
CA VAL A 154 9.24 -2.81 -0.80
C VAL A 154 10.04 -3.79 -1.63
N GLY A 155 10.00 -3.58 -2.94
CA GLY A 155 10.58 -4.40 -4.00
C GLY A 155 9.61 -4.58 -5.18
N PRO A 156 9.99 -5.38 -6.18
CA PRO A 156 9.15 -5.62 -7.35
C PRO A 156 7.84 -6.33 -7.00
N CYS A 157 6.73 -5.90 -7.58
CA CYS A 157 5.45 -6.60 -7.46
C CYS A 157 5.30 -7.62 -8.59
N PRO A 158 5.01 -8.89 -8.28
CA PRO A 158 4.93 -9.93 -9.30
C PRO A 158 3.62 -9.94 -10.10
N THR A 159 2.56 -9.33 -9.55
CA THR A 159 1.20 -9.46 -10.08
C THR A 159 0.52 -8.11 -10.35
N GLY A 160 1.24 -7.00 -10.15
CA GLY A 160 0.71 -5.64 -10.24
C GLY A 160 1.76 -4.65 -10.76
N LEU A 161 1.59 -3.37 -10.43
CA LEU A 161 2.53 -2.33 -10.85
C LEU A 161 3.77 -2.30 -9.94
N THR A 162 4.90 -1.90 -10.51
CA THR A 162 6.11 -1.57 -9.76
C THR A 162 6.50 -0.14 -10.06
N CYS A 163 6.50 0.73 -9.05
CA CYS A 163 7.02 2.09 -9.15
C CYS A 163 8.51 2.12 -8.80
N VAL A 164 9.30 2.83 -9.62
CA VAL A 164 10.69 3.15 -9.33
C VAL A 164 10.73 4.51 -8.64
N ILE A 165 11.24 4.53 -7.40
CA ILE A 165 11.22 5.69 -6.51
C ILE A 165 12.62 6.31 -6.39
N ASP A 166 12.73 7.60 -6.65
CA ASP A 166 13.97 8.35 -6.51
C ASP A 166 14.33 8.68 -5.04
N SER A 167 15.46 9.32 -4.79
CA SER A 167 15.91 9.69 -3.43
C SER A 167 15.05 10.75 -2.75
N GLY A 168 14.21 11.46 -3.50
CA GLY A 168 13.22 12.39 -2.96
C GLY A 168 11.87 11.72 -2.66
N GLY A 169 11.77 10.40 -2.79
CA GLY A 169 10.51 9.67 -2.60
C GLY A 169 9.52 9.82 -3.76
N ARG A 170 9.96 10.34 -4.91
CA ARG A 170 9.10 10.59 -6.07
C ARG A 170 9.08 9.38 -6.99
N VAL A 171 7.93 9.12 -7.59
CA VAL A 171 7.79 8.09 -8.62
C VAL A 171 8.45 8.61 -9.90
N GLY A 172 9.58 8.01 -10.28
CA GLY A 172 10.28 8.31 -11.51
C GLY A 172 9.69 7.58 -12.71
N SER A 173 9.36 6.30 -12.54
CA SER A 173 8.70 5.48 -13.57
C SER A 173 7.79 4.43 -12.94
N VAL A 174 6.87 3.89 -13.75
CA VAL A 174 5.97 2.80 -13.35
C VAL A 174 6.00 1.69 -14.38
N LEU A 175 6.28 0.48 -13.91
CA LEU A 175 6.36 -0.76 -14.66
C LEU A 175 5.11 -1.62 -14.41
N GLY A 176 4.67 -2.37 -15.43
CA GLY A 176 3.58 -3.33 -15.34
C GLY A 176 2.55 -3.15 -16.45
N ASP A 177 1.49 -3.95 -16.43
CA ASP A 177 0.48 -3.93 -17.49
C ASP A 177 -0.49 -2.76 -17.33
N ARG A 178 -0.60 -1.92 -18.37
CA ARG A 178 -1.55 -0.80 -18.48
C ARG A 178 -1.53 0.16 -17.28
N PRO A 179 -0.36 0.71 -16.90
CA PRO A 179 -0.22 1.57 -15.72
C PRO A 179 -1.14 2.80 -15.79
N GLU A 180 -1.45 3.32 -16.97
CA GLU A 180 -2.36 4.44 -17.19
C GLU A 180 -3.78 4.18 -16.64
N GLU A 181 -4.29 2.95 -16.71
CA GLU A 181 -5.63 2.59 -16.22
C GLU A 181 -5.73 2.66 -14.69
N TRP A 182 -4.59 2.64 -13.99
CA TRP A 182 -4.50 2.67 -12.53
C TRP A 182 -4.46 4.10 -11.97
N PHE A 183 -3.90 5.04 -12.73
CA PHE A 183 -3.83 6.45 -12.33
C PHE A 183 -5.01 7.28 -12.84
N THR A 184 -5.87 6.72 -13.71
CA THR A 184 -7.17 7.32 -14.02
C THR A 184 -8.14 7.17 -12.84
N ALA A 185 -8.10 8.14 -11.92
CA ALA A 185 -8.97 8.19 -10.76
C ALA A 185 -10.46 8.32 -11.16
N THR A 186 -11.24 7.26 -11.04
CA THR A 186 -12.68 7.41 -10.78
C THR A 186 -12.84 7.79 -9.31
N ARG A 187 -13.39 8.99 -9.04
CA ARG A 187 -13.51 9.59 -7.70
C ARG A 187 -14.26 8.73 -6.67
N ASP A 188 -15.01 7.71 -7.11
CA ASP A 188 -16.02 7.06 -6.28
C ASP A 188 -15.68 5.62 -5.80
N ARG A 189 -14.45 5.13 -5.98
CA ARG A 189 -14.05 3.77 -5.52
C ARG A 189 -13.25 3.78 -4.20
N LEU A 190 -13.48 2.77 -3.36
CA LEU A 190 -12.88 2.56 -2.03
C LEU A 190 -11.42 2.03 -2.17
N GLY A 191 -10.60 2.10 -1.13
CA GLY A 191 -9.21 1.58 -1.16
C GLY A 191 -8.19 2.52 -1.83
N LYS A 192 -8.19 3.79 -1.41
CA LYS A 192 -7.31 4.83 -1.96
C LYS A 192 -6.21 5.21 -1.00
N ALA A 193 -4.96 5.20 -1.46
CA ALA A 193 -3.89 5.96 -0.82
C ALA A 193 -3.79 7.31 -1.53
N VAL A 194 -4.04 8.39 -0.78
CA VAL A 194 -3.84 9.77 -1.25
C VAL A 194 -2.63 10.34 -0.52
N PHE A 195 -1.57 10.68 -1.25
CA PHE A 195 -0.39 11.30 -0.65
C PHE A 195 0.21 12.37 -1.55
N ALA A 196 0.78 13.41 -0.93
CA ALA A 196 1.52 14.44 -1.63
C ALA A 196 3.00 14.06 -1.63
N GLN A 197 3.61 13.94 -2.82
CA GLN A 197 5.04 13.60 -2.94
C GLN A 197 5.95 14.65 -2.28
N GLY A 198 5.49 15.90 -2.14
CA GLY A 198 6.19 16.96 -1.42
C GLY A 198 6.12 16.87 0.11
N GLU A 199 5.27 16.01 0.67
CA GLU A 199 5.05 15.89 2.12
C GLU A 199 5.55 14.56 2.71
N ILE A 200 6.37 13.81 1.98
CA ILE A 200 6.79 12.44 2.36
C ILE A 200 7.42 12.38 3.75
N ASP A 201 8.25 13.35 4.13
CA ASP A 201 8.86 13.40 5.48
C ASP A 201 7.81 13.57 6.59
N ARG A 202 6.77 14.37 6.34
CA ARG A 202 5.65 14.54 7.27
C ARG A 202 4.85 13.25 7.35
N SER A 203 4.48 12.67 6.21
CA SER A 203 3.74 11.41 6.15
C SER A 203 4.49 10.27 6.84
N ALA A 204 5.80 10.18 6.65
CA ALA A 204 6.65 9.22 7.35
C ALA A 204 6.59 9.40 8.87
N ARG A 205 6.70 10.63 9.35
CA ARG A 205 6.57 10.93 10.77
C ARG A 205 5.20 10.56 11.32
N ASP A 206 4.12 10.89 10.61
CA ASP A 206 2.75 10.61 11.04
C ASP A 206 2.51 9.10 11.13
N PHE A 207 2.98 8.33 10.15
CA PHE A 207 2.88 6.87 10.18
C PHE A 207 3.72 6.24 11.30
N LEU A 208 4.97 6.66 11.48
CA LEU A 208 5.81 6.15 12.57
C LEU A 208 5.24 6.50 13.94
N THR A 209 4.64 7.68 14.09
CA THR A 209 3.95 8.09 15.33
C THR A 209 2.73 7.22 15.59
N TYR A 210 1.95 6.91 14.55
CA TYR A 210 0.84 5.97 14.64
C TYR A 210 1.32 4.59 15.12
N MET A 211 2.37 4.05 14.50
CA MET A 211 2.95 2.74 14.85
C MET A 211 3.51 2.71 16.28
N ALA A 212 4.21 3.75 16.71
CA ALA A 212 4.72 3.85 18.08
C ALA A 212 3.58 3.80 19.11
N ARG A 213 2.50 4.54 18.87
CA ARG A 213 1.29 4.51 19.73
C ARG A 213 0.60 3.15 19.70
N ALA A 214 0.55 2.50 18.54
CA ALA A 214 -0.03 1.18 18.38
C ALA A 214 0.77 0.13 19.16
N ALA A 215 2.11 0.19 19.10
CA ALA A 215 3.01 -0.75 19.76
C ALA A 215 3.04 -0.58 21.28
N TRP A 216 3.08 0.66 21.77
CA TRP A 216 3.39 0.96 23.17
C TRP A 216 2.28 1.65 23.96
N GLY A 217 1.19 2.07 23.29
CA GLY A 217 0.08 2.80 23.91
C GLY A 217 0.18 4.32 23.72
N PRO A 218 -0.87 5.07 24.15
CA PRO A 218 -1.00 6.51 23.86
C PRO A 218 0.06 7.40 24.52
N ASP A 219 0.77 6.89 25.54
CA ASP A 219 1.78 7.63 26.31
C ASP A 219 3.21 7.46 25.77
N ALA A 220 3.40 6.76 24.65
CA ALA A 220 4.70 6.63 24.01
C ALA A 220 5.02 7.89 23.17
N SER A 221 5.83 8.78 23.74
CA SER A 221 6.40 9.96 23.08
C SER A 221 7.88 10.10 23.39
#